data_AF-A0A091EVH1-F1
#
_entry.id   AF-A0A091EVH1-F1
#
_cell.length_a   1.000
_cell.length_b   1.000
_cell.length_c   1.000
_cell.angle_alpha   90.00
_cell.angle_beta   90.00
_cell.angle_gamma   90.00
#
_symmetry.space_group_name_H-M   'P 1'
#
loop_
_entity.id
_entity.type
_entity.pdbx_description
1 polymer ?
#
loop_
_entity_poly.entity_id
_entity_poly.type
_entity_poly.pdbx_seq_one_letter_code
_entity_poly.pdbx_strand_id
1 'polypeptide(L)'
;NAAAPQFWEVISDEHGIDPTGTYHGDSDLQRDRISVYYNEATGGKYVPRAILVDLEPGTMDSVRSGPFGQIFRPDNFVFGE
;
A
#
# COMPACT_ATOMS: atom_id res chain seq x y z
N ASN A 1 -13.01 5.72 5.58
CA ASN A 1 -11.76 5.31 4.91
C ASN A 1 -11.62 5.67 3.42
N ALA A 2 -12.37 6.63 2.87
CA ALA A 2 -12.37 6.90 1.41
C ALA A 2 -11.06 7.52 0.85
N ALA A 3 -10.24 8.16 1.68
CA ALA A 3 -9.00 8.84 1.23
C ALA A 3 -7.75 7.95 1.25
N ALA A 4 -7.78 6.81 1.97
CA ALA A 4 -6.61 5.96 2.12
C ALA A 4 -6.16 5.29 0.79
N PRO A 5 -7.07 4.74 -0.05
CA PRO A 5 -6.67 4.13 -1.32
C PRO A 5 -5.97 5.12 -2.26
N GLN A 6 -6.52 6.34 -2.36
CA GLN A 6 -5.98 7.38 -3.23
C GLN A 6 -4.60 7.87 -2.76
N PHE A 7 -4.38 7.98 -1.45
CA PHE A 7 -3.06 8.33 -0.90
C PHE A 7 -2.00 7.29 -1.29
N TRP A 8 -2.31 5.99 -1.13
CA TRP A 8 -1.37 4.92 -1.44
C TRP A 8 -1.13 4.77 -2.94
N GLU A 9 -2.12 5.07 -3.78
CA GLU A 9 -1.95 5.14 -5.24
C GLU A 9 -0.95 6.23 -5.64
N VAL A 10 -1.12 7.46 -5.14
CA VAL A 10 -0.22 8.58 -5.46
C VAL A 10 1.20 8.33 -4.98
N ILE A 11 1.37 7.87 -3.74
CA ILE A 11 2.70 7.60 -3.17
C ILE A 11 3.37 6.40 -3.88
N SER A 12 2.60 5.38 -4.28
CA SER A 12 3.16 4.27 -5.06
C SER A 12 3.68 4.73 -6.41
N ASP A 13 2.92 5.58 -7.11
CA ASP A 13 3.32 6.15 -8.40
C ASP A 13 4.58 7.02 -8.27
N GLU A 14 4.63 7.90 -7.25
CA GLU A 14 5.79 8.75 -6.96
C GLU A 14 7.07 7.92 -6.72
N HIS A 15 6.95 6.81 -5.98
CA HIS A 15 8.05 5.89 -5.68
C HIS A 15 8.28 4.80 -6.74
N GLY A 16 7.51 4.80 -7.84
CA GLY A 16 7.63 3.80 -8.91
C GLY A 16 7.32 2.38 -8.45
N ILE A 17 6.47 2.20 -7.44
CA ILE A 17 5.97 0.90 -6.98
C ILE A 17 4.72 0.54 -7.77
N ASP A 18 4.70 -0.64 -8.36
CA ASP A 18 3.52 -1.15 -9.07
C ASP A 18 2.47 -1.75 -8.11
N PRO A 19 1.26 -2.07 -8.60
CA PRO A 19 0.23 -2.78 -7.84
C PRO A 19 0.63 -4.15 -7.24
N THR A 20 1.75 -4.73 -7.65
CA THR A 20 2.28 -5.99 -7.13
C THR A 20 3.30 -5.79 -6.00
N GLY A 21 3.66 -4.53 -5.73
CA GLY A 21 4.69 -4.12 -4.77
C GLY A 21 6.09 -4.14 -5.38
N THR A 22 6.25 -4.27 -6.69
CA THR A 22 7.55 -4.33 -7.36
C THR A 22 7.99 -2.93 -7.75
N TYR A 23 9.26 -2.61 -7.51
CA TYR A 23 9.84 -1.33 -7.91
C TYR A 23 10.23 -1.33 -9.40
N HIS A 24 9.71 -0.34 -10.12
CA HIS A 24 9.95 -0.07 -11.54
C HIS A 24 10.45 1.37 -11.80
N GLY A 25 10.82 2.11 -10.75
CA GLY A 25 11.33 3.47 -10.88
C GLY A 25 12.70 3.54 -11.56
N ASP A 26 12.99 4.70 -12.14
CA ASP A 26 14.21 4.98 -12.91
C ASP A 26 15.15 5.99 -12.23
N SER A 27 14.78 6.48 -11.04
CA SER A 27 15.51 7.52 -10.31
C SER A 27 15.85 7.11 -8.87
N ASP A 28 17.10 7.32 -8.46
CA ASP A 28 17.54 7.06 -7.08
C ASP A 28 16.76 7.88 -6.04
N LEU A 29 16.21 9.04 -6.44
CA LEU A 29 15.34 9.85 -5.56
C LEU A 29 14.04 9.14 -5.19
N GLN A 30 13.52 8.28 -6.07
CA GLN A 30 12.31 7.48 -5.78
C GLN A 30 12.59 6.38 -4.75
N ARG A 31 13.84 5.98 -4.58
CA ARG A 31 14.25 5.04 -3.54
C ARG A 31 14.58 5.76 -2.23
N ASP A 32 14.87 7.05 -2.30
CA ASP A 32 15.19 7.81 -1.10
C ASP A 32 13.99 7.86 -0.16
N ARG A 33 14.24 7.53 1.11
CA ARG A 33 13.23 7.52 2.18
C ARG A 33 11.99 6.65 1.93
N ILE A 34 12.03 5.73 0.96
CA ILE A 34 10.92 4.79 0.70
C ILE A 34 10.57 3.98 1.97
N SER A 35 11.56 3.75 2.84
CA SER A 35 11.44 3.08 4.14
C SER A 35 10.53 3.80 5.15
N VAL A 36 10.20 5.08 4.92
CA VAL A 36 9.25 5.83 5.74
C VAL A 36 7.86 5.23 5.61
N TYR A 37 7.44 4.90 4.38
CA TYR A 37 6.10 4.41 4.07
C TYR A 37 6.04 2.92 3.76
N TYR A 38 7.12 2.31 3.29
CA TYR A 38 7.16 0.91 2.88
C TYR A 38 8.17 0.10 3.70
N ASN A 39 7.86 -1.16 3.94
CA ASN A 39 8.85 -2.17 4.30
C ASN A 39 9.28 -2.91 3.03
N GLU A 40 10.58 -3.10 2.85
CA GLU A 40 11.10 -4.01 1.84
C GLU A 40 11.01 -5.46 2.38
N ALA A 41 10.18 -6.26 1.72
CA ALA A 41 10.02 -7.68 1.97
C ALA A 41 10.95 -8.49 1.05
N THR A 42 11.06 -9.78 1.35
CA THR A 42 11.89 -10.71 0.57
C THR A 42 11.49 -10.70 -0.91
N GLY A 43 12.48 -10.65 -1.80
CA GLY A 43 12.26 -10.62 -3.25
C GLY A 43 12.03 -9.24 -3.84
N GLY A 44 12.40 -8.16 -3.14
CA GLY A 44 12.30 -6.79 -3.64
C GLY A 44 10.87 -6.25 -3.69
N LYS A 45 9.98 -6.82 -2.88
CA LYS A 45 8.58 -6.38 -2.76
C LYS A 45 8.44 -5.32 -1.68
N TYR A 46 7.82 -4.20 -1.99
CA TYR A 46 7.51 -3.13 -1.06
C TYR A 46 6.09 -3.27 -0.53
N VAL A 47 5.96 -3.29 0.81
CA VAL A 47 4.69 -3.46 1.52
C VAL A 47 4.40 -2.19 2.34
N PRO A 48 3.24 -1.55 2.19
CA PRO A 48 2.85 -0.38 2.98
C PRO A 48 2.91 -0.61 4.49
N ARG A 49 3.48 0.36 5.20
CA ARG A 49 3.43 0.49 6.67
C ARG A 49 2.14 1.19 7.07
N ALA A 50 1.01 0.58 6.70
CA ALA A 50 -0.33 1.10 6.95
C ALA A 50 -1.13 0.12 7.80
N ILE A 51 -1.95 0.63 8.73
CA ILE A 51 -3.02 -0.14 9.36
C ILE A 51 -4.34 0.47 8.89
N LEU A 52 -5.20 -0.36 8.32
CA LEU A 52 -6.54 0.03 7.92
C LEU A 52 -7.51 -0.39 9.02
N VAL A 53 -8.12 0.60 9.67
CA VAL A 53 -9.09 0.41 10.74
C VAL A 53 -10.45 0.83 10.23
N ASP A 54 -11.40 -0.09 10.20
CA ASP A 54 -12.80 0.22 9.91
C ASP A 54 -13.74 -0.52 10.85
N LEU A 55 -14.88 0.09 11.17
CA LEU A 55 -15.98 -0.57 11.90
C LEU A 55 -17.03 -1.12 10.94
N GLU A 56 -16.93 -0.81 9.64
CA GLU A 56 -17.82 -1.32 8.61
C GLU A 56 -17.15 -2.46 7.82
N PRO A 57 -17.69 -3.69 7.86
CA PRO A 57 -17.08 -4.84 7.19
C PRO A 57 -17.03 -4.71 5.66
N GLY A 58 -17.88 -3.85 5.06
CA GLY A 58 -17.94 -3.63 3.60
C GLY A 58 -16.79 -2.80 3.03
N THR A 59 -16.05 -2.04 3.85
CA THR A 59 -14.99 -1.16 3.34
C THR A 59 -13.75 -1.94 2.90
N MET A 60 -13.54 -3.14 3.44
CA MET A 60 -12.41 -3.99 3.05
C MET A 60 -12.47 -4.37 1.57
N ASP A 61 -13.64 -4.74 1.06
CA ASP A 61 -13.81 -5.09 -0.36
C ASP A 61 -13.55 -3.89 -1.26
N SER A 62 -13.86 -2.68 -0.79
CA SER A 62 -13.58 -1.45 -1.54
C SER A 62 -12.09 -1.14 -1.62
N VAL A 63 -11.31 -1.38 -0.55
CA VAL A 63 -9.85 -1.20 -0.58
C VAL A 63 -9.19 -2.31 -1.42
N ARG A 64 -9.62 -3.56 -1.26
CA ARG A 64 -9.04 -4.71 -1.97
C ARG A 64 -9.37 -4.75 -3.46
N SER A 65 -10.52 -4.19 -3.85
CA SER A 65 -10.89 -4.02 -5.27
C SER A 65 -10.18 -2.84 -5.94
N GLY A 66 -9.55 -1.96 -5.17
CA GLY A 66 -8.71 -0.89 -5.70
C GLY A 66 -7.45 -1.41 -6.40
N PRO A 67 -6.85 -0.61 -7.29
CA PRO A 67 -5.66 -1.00 -8.06
C PRO A 67 -4.51 -1.45 -7.15
N PHE A 68 -4.30 -0.77 -6.02
CA PHE A 68 -3.28 -1.11 -5.02
C PHE A 68 -3.83 -1.97 -3.86
N GLY A 69 -4.98 -2.62 -4.02
CA GLY A 69 -5.57 -3.42 -2.95
C GLY A 69 -4.71 -4.63 -2.53
N GLN A 70 -3.86 -5.13 -3.44
CA GLN A 70 -3.07 -6.35 -3.24
C GLN A 70 -1.71 -6.12 -2.55
N ILE A 71 -1.25 -4.87 -2.42
CA ILE A 71 0.02 -4.58 -1.74
C ILE A 71 -0.12 -4.60 -0.21
N PHE A 72 -1.34 -4.46 0.31
CA PHE A 72 -1.61 -4.51 1.75
C PHE A 72 -1.59 -5.94 2.25
N ARG A 73 -0.93 -6.17 3.40
CA ARG A 73 -1.00 -7.47 4.07
C ARG A 73 -2.39 -7.66 4.68
N PRO A 74 -2.94 -8.88 4.63
CA PRO A 74 -4.18 -9.21 5.36
C PRO A 74 -4.09 -8.88 6.85
N ASP A 75 -2.90 -9.02 7.44
CA ASP A 75 -2.65 -8.74 8.86
C ASP A 75 -2.72 -7.25 9.23
N ASN A 76 -2.74 -6.35 8.24
CA ASN A 76 -2.82 -4.89 8.46
C ASN A 76 -4.26 -4.38 8.59
N PHE A 77 -5.26 -5.26 8.48
CA PHE A 77 -6.66 -4.90 8.58
C PHE A 77 -7.18 -5.21 9.99
N VAL A 78 -7.69 -4.19 10.67
CA VAL A 78 -8.36 -4.31 11.97
C VAL A 78 -9.82 -3.92 11.77
N PHE A 79 -10.74 -4.82 12.12
CA PHE A 79 -12.17 -4.59 12.00
C PHE A 79 -12.88 -4.80 13.34
N GLY A 80 -13.97 -4.05 13.55
CA GLY A 80 -14.91 -4.31 14.63
C GLY A 80 -15.84 -5.48 14.29
N GLU A 81 -16.12 -6.33 15.27
CA GLU A 81 -17.22 -7.32 15.20
C GLU A 81 -18.59 -6.66 15.38
#